data_AF-A0A7R9U023-F1
#
_entry.id   AF-A0A7R9U023-F1
#
_cell.length_a   1.000
_cell.length_b   1.000
_cell.length_c   1.000
_cell.angle_alpha   90.00
_cell.angle_beta   90.00
_cell.angle_gamma   90.00
#
_symmetry.space_group_name_H-M   'P 1'
#
loop_
_entity.id
_entity.type
_entity.pdbx_description
1 polymer ?
#
loop_
_entity_poly.entity_id
_entity_poly.type
_entity_poly.pdbx_seq_one_letter_code
_entity_poly.pdbx_strand_id
1 'polypeptide(L)'
;AAAADAGAGAGDAAFDLGRVRRLLATLGDPQRACPVIHVAGTKGKGSTVAAIAAVLRAAGINTGTYKSPHVHAFSERIVCGNGDDVHGVPGEEEEEEFLMER
;
A
#
# COMPACT_ATOMS: atom_id res chain seq x y z
N ALA A 1 -0.46 -24.44 -12.75
CA ALA A 1 -0.27 -24.04 -14.15
C ALA A 1 0.58 -22.78 -14.18
N ALA A 2 1.83 -22.92 -14.64
CA ALA A 2 2.81 -21.86 -14.70
C ALA A 2 2.48 -20.93 -15.88
N ALA A 3 2.12 -19.69 -15.61
CA ALA A 3 2.14 -18.65 -16.64
C ALA A 3 3.59 -18.18 -16.78
N ALA A 4 4.30 -18.76 -17.75
CA ALA A 4 5.50 -18.19 -18.29
C ALA A 4 5.13 -16.89 -19.02
N ASP A 5 5.60 -15.76 -18.50
CA ASP A 5 5.69 -14.52 -19.27
C ASP A 5 7.11 -14.47 -19.83
N ALA A 6 7.22 -14.95 -21.07
CA ALA A 6 8.43 -14.88 -21.87
C ALA A 6 8.71 -13.42 -22.22
N GLY A 7 9.66 -12.81 -21.51
CA GLY A 7 10.28 -11.55 -21.93
C GLY A 7 11.13 -11.77 -23.18
N ALA A 8 10.50 -11.75 -24.35
CA ALA A 8 11.16 -11.65 -25.64
C ALA A 8 11.02 -10.20 -26.16
N GLY A 9 12.13 -9.60 -26.58
CA GLY A 9 12.13 -8.42 -27.44
C GLY A 9 12.99 -7.28 -26.93
N ALA A 10 14.02 -6.95 -27.70
CA ALA A 10 14.84 -5.75 -27.52
C ALA A 10 13.96 -4.49 -27.59
N GLY A 11 13.76 -3.86 -26.43
CA GLY A 11 12.97 -2.65 -26.26
C GLY A 11 13.01 -2.19 -24.80
N ASP A 12 14.02 -1.38 -24.48
CA ASP A 12 14.13 -0.53 -23.30
C ASP A 12 14.24 -1.22 -21.91
N ALA A 13 15.46 -1.28 -21.38
CA ALA A 13 15.75 -1.74 -20.02
C ALA A 13 14.97 -1.00 -18.91
N ALA A 14 14.33 0.14 -19.24
CA ALA A 14 13.52 0.95 -18.35
C ALA A 14 12.25 0.25 -17.83
N PHE A 15 11.68 -0.70 -18.57
CA PHE A 15 10.40 -1.35 -18.21
C PHE A 15 10.53 -2.84 -17.82
N ASP A 16 11.76 -3.35 -17.66
CA ASP A 16 11.98 -4.73 -17.22
C ASP A 16 11.63 -4.93 -15.73
N LEU A 17 10.65 -5.80 -15.48
CA LEU A 17 10.24 -6.22 -14.13
C LEU A 17 11.01 -7.45 -13.62
N GLY A 18 11.94 -8.01 -14.40
CA GLY A 18 12.66 -9.24 -14.10
C GLY A 18 13.37 -9.22 -12.74
N ARG A 19 13.99 -8.09 -12.36
CA ARG A 19 14.63 -7.95 -11.04
C ARG A 19 13.63 -8.04 -9.87
N VAL A 20 12.52 -7.31 -9.95
CA VAL A 20 11.47 -7.31 -8.92
C VAL A 20 10.78 -8.67 -8.84
N ARG A 21 10.50 -9.31 -9.98
CA ARG A 21 9.88 -10.64 -10.03
C ARG A 21 10.74 -11.69 -9.31
N ARG A 22 12.06 -11.67 -9.51
CA ARG A 22 12.99 -12.55 -8.78
C ARG A 22 12.99 -12.29 -7.28
N LEU A 23 13.01 -11.02 -6.85
CA LEU A 23 12.94 -10.67 -5.44
C LEU A 23 11.64 -11.17 -4.79
N LEU A 24 10.49 -10.92 -5.42
CA LEU A 24 9.20 -11.36 -4.90
C LEU A 24 9.10 -12.88 -4.77
N ALA A 25 9.63 -13.62 -5.75
CA ALA A 25 9.71 -15.08 -5.68
C ALA A 25 10.54 -15.56 -4.47
N THR A 26 11.67 -14.90 -4.16
CA THR A 26 12.48 -15.24 -2.97
C THR A 26 11.77 -14.92 -1.64
N LEU A 27 10.81 -13.99 -1.65
CA LEU A 27 10.01 -13.61 -0.48
C LEU A 27 8.71 -14.41 -0.35
N GLY A 28 8.46 -15.39 -1.23
CA GLY A 28 7.24 -16.19 -1.20
C GLY A 28 6.01 -15.50 -1.80
N ASP A 29 6.22 -14.60 -2.76
CA ASP A 29 5.16 -13.85 -3.46
C ASP A 29 4.18 -13.09 -2.55
N PRO A 30 4.64 -12.22 -1.63
CA PRO A 30 3.79 -11.51 -0.68
C PRO A 30 2.73 -10.61 -1.35
N GLN A 31 2.97 -10.15 -2.58
CA GLN A 31 2.02 -9.40 -3.39
C GLN A 31 0.74 -10.18 -3.74
N ARG A 32 0.73 -11.50 -3.51
CA ARG A 32 -0.43 -12.39 -3.71
C ARG A 32 -1.17 -12.72 -2.41
N ALA A 33 -0.68 -12.27 -1.26
CA ALA A 33 -1.23 -12.63 0.05
C ALA A 33 -2.52 -11.87 0.41
N CYS A 34 -2.83 -10.79 -0.29
CA CYS A 34 -4.05 -10.00 -0.07
C CYS A 34 -4.64 -9.46 -1.38
N PRO A 35 -5.93 -9.08 -1.39
CA PRO A 35 -6.52 -8.32 -2.48
C PRO A 35 -5.85 -6.94 -2.60
N VAL A 36 -5.61 -6.48 -3.84
CA VAL A 36 -4.93 -5.20 -4.11
C VAL A 36 -5.75 -4.34 -5.06
N ILE A 37 -5.89 -3.06 -4.72
CA ILE A 37 -6.43 -2.02 -5.60
C ILE A 37 -5.25 -1.22 -6.16
N HIS A 38 -5.06 -1.26 -7.49
CA HIS A 38 -4.01 -0.50 -8.16
C HIS A 38 -4.58 0.79 -8.76
N VAL A 39 -4.14 1.93 -8.23
CA VAL A 39 -4.55 3.26 -8.70
C VAL A 39 -3.48 3.88 -9.61
N ALA A 40 -3.78 4.01 -10.90
CA ALA A 40 -2.93 4.66 -11.90
C ALA A 40 -3.60 5.93 -12.48
N GLY A 41 -2.79 6.87 -13.00
CA GLY A 41 -3.28 8.10 -13.62
C GLY A 41 -2.35 9.30 -13.42
N THR A 42 -2.60 10.40 -14.12
CA THR A 42 -1.71 11.58 -14.09
C THR A 42 -1.88 12.39 -12.80
N LYS A 43 -3.11 12.55 -12.32
CA LYS A 43 -3.46 13.36 -11.14
C LYS A 43 -4.46 12.62 -10.26
N GLY A 44 -4.59 13.05 -9.00
CA GLY A 44 -5.62 12.53 -8.09
C GLY A 44 -5.34 11.18 -7.42
N LYS A 45 -4.33 10.41 -7.86
CA LYS A 45 -4.01 9.07 -7.29
C LYS A 45 -3.96 9.04 -5.75
N GLY A 46 -3.25 9.99 -5.14
CA GLY A 46 -3.13 10.06 -3.68
C GLY A 46 -4.47 10.30 -2.99
N SER A 47 -5.25 11.26 -3.49
CA SER A 47 -6.60 11.55 -2.99
C SER A 47 -7.57 10.39 -3.19
N THR A 48 -7.48 9.69 -4.33
CA THR A 48 -8.27 8.49 -4.60
C THR A 48 -7.91 7.35 -3.65
N VAL A 49 -6.62 7.09 -3.42
CA VAL A 49 -6.16 6.09 -2.45
C VAL A 49 -6.67 6.43 -1.04
N ALA A 50 -6.60 7.70 -0.64
CA ALA A 50 -7.10 8.15 0.66
C ALA A 50 -8.62 7.93 0.81
N ALA A 51 -9.41 8.29 -0.20
CA ALA A 51 -10.86 8.09 -0.19
C ALA A 51 -11.23 6.60 -0.12
N ILE A 52 -10.56 5.75 -0.91
CA ILE A 52 -10.77 4.30 -0.90
C ILE A 52 -10.41 3.72 0.47
N ALA A 53 -9.26 4.10 1.03
CA ALA A 53 -8.81 3.62 2.33
C ALA A 53 -9.79 4.00 3.45
N ALA A 54 -10.29 5.24 3.45
CA ALA A 54 -11.28 5.69 4.42
C ALA A 54 -12.57 4.86 4.36
N VAL A 55 -13.10 4.59 3.15
CA VAL A 55 -14.30 3.76 2.99
C VAL A 55 -14.06 2.32 3.46
N LEU A 56 -12.92 1.71 3.11
CA LEU A 56 -12.61 0.33 3.51
C LEU A 56 -12.39 0.21 5.03
N ARG A 57 -11.71 1.18 5.65
CA ARG A 57 -11.53 1.24 7.10
C ARG A 57 -12.86 1.44 7.83
N ALA A 58 -13.71 2.35 7.34
CA ALA A 58 -15.06 2.53 7.88
C ALA A 58 -15.93 1.28 7.77
N ALA A 59 -15.65 0.41 6.79
CA ALA A 59 -16.27 -0.91 6.65
C ALA A 59 -15.63 -2.00 7.53
N GLY A 60 -14.67 -1.66 8.40
CA GLY A 60 -13.97 -2.58 9.30
C GLY A 60 -12.88 -3.43 8.62
N ILE A 61 -12.46 -3.08 7.40
CA ILE A 61 -11.46 -3.83 6.64
C ILE A 61 -10.06 -3.29 6.96
N ASN A 62 -9.18 -4.17 7.44
CA ASN A 62 -7.76 -3.87 7.64
C ASN A 62 -7.11 -3.46 6.31
N THR A 63 -6.81 -2.17 6.17
CA THR A 63 -6.43 -1.56 4.89
C THR A 63 -5.10 -0.83 4.98
N GLY A 64 -4.08 -1.41 4.34
CA GLY A 64 -2.81 -0.74 4.11
C GLY A 64 -2.81 0.13 2.85
N THR A 65 -1.97 1.16 2.82
CA THR A 65 -1.82 2.02 1.63
C THR A 65 -0.36 2.22 1.25
N TYR A 66 -0.12 2.38 -0.05
CA TYR A 66 1.17 2.81 -0.60
C TYR A 66 1.01 4.09 -1.43
N LYS A 67 1.80 5.12 -1.12
CA LYS A 67 1.76 6.42 -1.80
C LYS A 67 3.17 6.95 -2.07
N SER A 68 3.31 7.71 -3.16
CA SER A 68 4.55 8.43 -3.48
C SER A 68 4.25 9.71 -4.26
N PRO A 69 5.05 10.78 -4.12
CA PRO A 69 6.15 10.96 -3.16
C PRO A 69 5.64 11.09 -1.70
N HIS A 70 6.56 11.17 -0.74
CA HIS A 70 6.25 11.58 0.64
C HIS A 70 6.53 13.08 0.79
N VAL A 71 5.95 13.73 1.82
CA VAL A 71 6.11 15.18 2.06
C VAL A 71 7.10 15.45 3.19
N HIS A 72 6.98 14.77 4.34
CA HIS A 72 7.86 15.01 5.49
C HIS A 72 8.76 13.82 5.81
N ALA A 73 8.21 12.60 5.81
CA ALA A 73 8.93 11.39 6.20
C ALA A 73 8.68 10.23 5.23
N PHE A 74 9.69 9.39 5.03
CA PHE A 74 9.58 8.20 4.18
C PHE A 74 8.51 7.21 4.66
N SER A 75 8.28 7.15 5.98
CA SER A 75 7.24 6.31 6.60
C SER A 75 5.84 6.62 6.08
N GLU A 76 5.54 7.85 5.64
CA GLU A 76 4.24 8.22 5.05
C GLU A 76 3.89 7.42 3.79
N ARG A 77 4.89 6.81 3.15
CA ARG A 77 4.68 6.03 1.93
C ARG A 77 3.99 4.71 2.17
N ILE A 78 4.12 4.12 3.36
CA ILE A 78 3.60 2.80 3.66
C ILE A 78 2.81 2.89 4.95
N VAL A 79 1.53 2.58 4.85
CA VAL A 79 0.65 2.48 6.00
C VAL A 79 0.17 1.05 6.11
N CYS A 80 0.16 0.52 7.32
CA CYS A 80 -0.40 -0.78 7.66
C CYS A 80 -1.47 -0.61 8.74
N GLY A 81 -2.52 -1.44 8.71
CA GLY A 81 -3.53 -1.43 9.77
C GLY A 81 -4.66 -0.41 9.57
N ASN A 82 -5.51 -0.31 10.58
CA ASN A 82 -6.54 0.72 10.69
C ASN A 82 -6.01 2.04 11.28
N GLY A 83 -4.69 2.18 11.44
CA GLY A 83 -4.10 3.41 11.96
C GLY A 83 -4.47 4.62 11.10
N ASP A 84 -4.89 5.68 11.77
CA ASP A 84 -5.21 6.95 11.13
C ASP A 84 -3.94 7.60 10.61
N ASP A 85 -3.87 7.76 9.29
CA ASP A 85 -2.73 8.35 8.61
C ASP A 85 -2.80 9.86 8.61
N VAL A 86 -2.79 10.47 9.79
CA VAL A 86 -2.39 11.87 9.94
C VAL A 86 -1.78 12.04 11.32
N HIS A 87 -0.45 12.18 11.39
CA HIS A 87 0.25 12.62 12.60
C HIS A 87 0.16 11.76 13.87
N GLY A 88 -0.15 10.47 13.84
CA GLY A 88 0.08 9.58 15.00
C GLY A 88 -0.53 10.06 16.33
N VAL A 89 -1.58 10.87 16.27
CA VAL A 89 -2.44 11.17 17.40
C VAL A 89 -3.59 10.19 17.27
N PRO A 90 -3.85 9.33 18.28
CA PRO A 90 -5.10 8.59 18.32
C PRO A 90 -6.26 9.57 18.12
N GLY A 91 -7.32 9.19 17.42
CA GLY A 91 -8.56 9.96 17.47
C GLY A 91 -8.96 10.16 18.94
N GLU A 92 -9.56 11.30 19.30
CA GLU A 92 -9.87 11.64 20.70
C GLU A 92 -10.65 10.51 21.43
N GLU A 93 -11.38 9.67 20.68
CA GLU A 93 -12.10 8.50 21.19
C GLU A 93 -11.18 7.28 21.51
N GLU A 94 -10.06 7.10 20.80
CA GLU A 94 -9.08 6.02 21.05
C GLU A 94 -8.12 6.37 22.20
N GLU A 95 -7.92 7.66 22.49
CA GLU A 95 -7.07 8.13 23.59
C GLU A 95 -7.69 7.81 24.96
N GLU A 96 -9.01 7.93 25.11
CA GLU A 96 -9.73 7.56 26.34
C GLU A 96 -9.68 6.05 26.61
N GLU A 97 -9.83 5.21 25.58
CA GLU A 97 -9.77 3.75 25.72
C GLU A 97 -8.35 3.27 26.07
N PHE A 98 -7.32 3.83 25.42
CA PHE A 98 -5.92 3.51 25.72
C PHE A 98 -5.46 4.00 27.11
N LEU A 99 -6.01 5.12 27.61
CA LEU A 99 -5.72 5.64 28.95
C LEU A 99 -6.48 4.92 30.06
N MET A 100 -7.66 4.36 29.79
CA MET A 100 -8.45 3.62 30.80
C MET A 100 -7.94 2.19 31.06
N GLU A 101 -7.14 1.60 30.16
CA GLU A 101 -6.66 0.21 30.27
C GLU A 101 -5.27 0.04 30.95
N ARG A 102 -4.72 1.09 31.57
CA ARG A 102 -3.43 1.03 32.32
C ARG A 102 -3.56 1.17 33.83
#